data_AF-A0A8J4CVM2-F1
#
_entry.id   AF-A0A8J4CVM2-F1
#
_cell.length_a   1.000
_cell.length_b   1.000
_cell.length_c   1.000
_cell.angle_alpha   90.00
_cell.angle_beta   90.00
_cell.angle_gamma   90.00
#
_symmetry.space_group_name_H-M   'P 1'
#
loop_
_entity.id
_entity.type
_entity.pdbx_description
1 polymer ?
#
loop_
_entity_poly.entity_id
_entity_poly.type
_entity_poly.pdbx_seq_one_letter_code
_entity_poly.pdbx_strand_id
1 'polypeptide(L)'
;MGRLSSWRGWNWVRPMARSRRCGGRDRATRWQPHIGRWLLAARDAEKATKAQKRREKLAQQDAEREQRIALEQAAMGPSDKALEEEHLQELLLPLKLGIREIRADGHCLYRSIEDQLAQAAAAGSADEAAAGADSVPDHLALRRLAASHIRSHADEFLPFIYDEDSAGSPGEQLESYCQELEGTAVWGGQLELGALAQALKKQVKVFAAGMPPVTLGDEHAGEGVLQLCYLRHAFGLGEHYNSVVPLGYTDGTRRSTGRTAE
;
A
#
# COMPACT_ATOMS: atom_id res chain seq x y z
N MET A 1 41.24 -0.97 -26.78
CA MET A 1 40.77 0.43 -26.56
C MET A 1 39.62 0.35 -25.56
N GLY A 2 39.60 0.87 -24.34
CA GLY A 2 40.57 1.50 -23.45
C GLY A 2 39.90 1.67 -22.07
N ARG A 3 40.67 1.37 -21.00
CA ARG A 3 40.62 1.82 -19.57
C ARG A 3 39.25 1.79 -18.83
N LEU A 4 38.99 0.94 -17.82
CA LEU A 4 39.60 0.76 -16.49
C LEU A 4 39.76 2.04 -15.63
N SER A 5 38.89 2.11 -14.60
CA SER A 5 39.21 2.25 -13.16
C SER A 5 39.02 3.58 -12.42
N SER A 6 38.16 3.46 -11.38
CA SER A 6 38.20 3.96 -9.99
C SER A 6 38.42 5.46 -9.72
N TRP A 7 37.49 6.16 -9.05
CA TRP A 7 37.22 6.14 -7.59
C TRP A 7 38.45 6.34 -6.69
N ARG A 8 38.46 7.47 -5.98
CA ARG A 8 38.93 7.79 -4.60
C ARG A 8 38.96 9.33 -4.51
N GLY A 9 38.59 10.01 -3.44
CA GLY A 9 38.51 9.63 -2.04
C GLY A 9 39.08 10.82 -1.25
N TRP A 10 38.30 11.31 -0.28
CA TRP A 10 38.64 12.41 0.62
C TRP A 10 39.74 11.98 1.62
N ASN A 11 40.64 12.89 2.04
CA ASN A 11 40.78 13.31 3.45
C ASN A 11 42.06 14.11 3.80
N TRP A 12 41.84 15.23 4.51
CA TRP A 12 42.53 15.84 5.67
C TRP A 12 44.05 16.10 5.68
N VAL A 13 44.43 17.31 6.17
CA VAL A 13 44.99 17.60 7.53
C VAL A 13 45.69 18.99 7.54
N ARG A 14 45.46 19.80 8.60
CA ARG A 14 46.18 21.06 8.95
C ARG A 14 47.58 20.74 9.53
N PRO A 15 48.58 21.65 9.56
CA PRO A 15 48.82 22.36 10.83
C PRO A 15 49.43 23.78 10.72
N MET A 16 49.73 24.30 11.91
CA MET A 16 50.03 25.66 12.36
C MET A 16 51.41 26.27 12.01
N ALA A 17 51.41 27.60 12.00
CA ALA A 17 52.33 28.56 12.66
C ALA A 17 53.76 28.89 12.14
N ARG A 18 53.94 30.23 12.08
CA ARG A 18 55.09 31.07 12.49
C ARG A 18 56.27 31.36 11.53
N SER A 19 56.21 32.61 11.04
CA SER A 19 57.10 33.75 11.33
C SER A 19 58.32 34.08 10.45
N ARG A 20 58.41 35.40 10.17
CA ARG A 20 59.54 36.25 9.74
C ARG A 20 59.93 36.06 8.25
N ARG A 21 60.25 37.10 7.47
CA ARG A 21 60.90 38.39 7.80
C ARG A 21 60.65 39.45 6.70
N CYS A 22 60.72 40.70 7.16
CA CYS A 22 60.78 42.04 6.57
C CYS A 22 61.03 42.32 5.07
N GLY A 23 60.41 43.44 4.64
CA GLY A 23 60.91 44.39 3.63
C GLY A 23 59.85 44.70 2.55
N GLY A 24 59.37 45.91 2.28
CA GLY A 24 59.62 47.25 2.78
C GLY A 24 58.86 48.26 1.88
N ARG A 25 58.70 49.49 2.38
CA ARG A 25 58.40 50.75 1.69
C ARG A 25 57.01 50.99 1.04
N ASP A 26 56.24 51.80 1.77
CA ASP A 26 55.65 53.09 1.38
C ASP A 26 55.09 53.26 -0.04
N ARG A 27 53.77 53.52 -0.09
CA ARG A 27 53.27 54.80 -0.60
C ARG A 27 51.83 55.09 -0.19
N ALA A 28 51.64 56.30 0.32
CA ALA A 28 50.39 56.88 0.75
C ALA A 28 49.35 56.95 -0.38
N THR A 29 48.11 56.56 -0.09
CA THR A 29 46.93 57.04 -0.82
C THR A 29 45.79 57.31 0.17
N ARG A 30 45.70 58.59 0.52
CA ARG A 30 44.52 59.39 0.86
C ARG A 30 43.20 58.63 1.04
N TRP A 31 42.78 58.47 2.29
CA TRP A 31 41.42 58.11 2.66
C TRP A 31 40.49 59.31 2.44
N GLN A 32 39.45 59.13 1.62
CA GLN A 32 38.22 59.93 1.67
C GLN A 32 37.07 58.99 2.05
N PRO A 33 36.15 59.35 2.95
CA PRO A 33 35.09 58.47 3.39
C PRO A 33 33.94 58.49 2.37
N HIS A 34 33.84 57.47 1.52
CA HIS A 34 32.68 57.27 0.64
C HIS A 34 31.55 56.55 1.41
N ILE A 35 31.00 57.24 2.42
CA ILE A 35 29.82 56.75 3.18
C ILE A 35 28.55 56.76 2.28
N GLY A 36 28.55 57.55 1.19
CA GLY A 36 27.40 57.64 0.27
C GLY A 36 27.14 56.42 -0.63
N ARG A 37 28.10 55.50 -0.79
CA ARG A 37 27.94 54.35 -1.71
C ARG A 37 27.27 53.13 -1.06
N TRP A 38 27.34 53.02 0.27
CA TRP A 38 26.78 51.90 1.02
C TRP A 38 25.27 52.03 1.25
N LEU A 39 24.75 53.27 1.37
CA LEU A 39 23.32 53.54 1.51
C LEU A 39 22.51 53.30 0.23
N LEU A 40 23.11 53.47 -0.95
CA LEU A 40 22.46 53.17 -2.23
C LEU A 40 22.47 51.66 -2.56
N ALA A 41 23.58 50.96 -2.27
CA ALA A 41 23.67 49.52 -2.47
C ALA A 41 22.74 48.71 -1.53
N ALA A 42 22.53 49.17 -0.29
CA ALA A 42 21.54 48.59 0.61
C ALA A 42 20.09 48.77 0.08
N ARG A 43 19.81 49.90 -0.58
CA ARG A 43 18.51 50.21 -1.18
C ARG A 43 18.19 49.40 -2.45
N ASP A 44 19.22 48.91 -3.14
CA ASP A 44 19.06 48.02 -4.29
C ASP A 44 19.05 46.53 -3.90
N ALA A 45 19.58 46.16 -2.72
CA ALA A 45 19.43 44.83 -2.13
C ALA A 45 18.01 44.55 -1.58
N GLU A 46 17.22 45.60 -1.29
CA GLU A 46 15.79 45.48 -0.94
C GLU A 46 14.90 45.12 -2.14
N LYS A 47 15.37 45.35 -3.38
CA LYS A 47 14.55 45.08 -4.57
C LYS A 47 14.69 43.60 -4.94
N ALA A 48 13.71 42.81 -4.55
CA ALA A 48 13.58 41.40 -4.93
C ALA A 48 13.93 41.18 -6.41
N THR A 49 14.86 40.27 -6.65
CA THR A 49 15.37 39.98 -8.00
C THR A 49 14.25 39.44 -8.91
N LYS A 50 14.39 39.60 -10.23
CA LYS A 50 13.41 39.03 -11.20
C LYS A 50 13.21 37.52 -11.01
N ALA A 51 14.24 36.80 -10.54
CA ALA A 51 14.15 35.38 -10.23
C ALA A 51 13.34 35.10 -8.95
N GLN A 52 13.54 35.90 -7.88
CA GLN A 52 12.72 35.81 -6.66
C GLN A 52 11.25 36.08 -6.95
N LYS A 53 10.94 37.15 -7.68
CA LYS A 53 9.55 37.48 -8.06
C LYS A 53 8.86 36.38 -8.87
N ARG A 54 9.60 35.65 -9.72
CA ARG A 54 9.05 34.51 -10.48
C ARG A 54 8.76 33.30 -9.58
N ARG A 55 9.65 32.99 -8.62
CA ARG A 55 9.46 31.91 -7.65
C ARG A 55 8.31 32.22 -6.69
N GLU A 56 8.23 33.45 -6.21
CA GLU A 56 7.13 33.92 -5.34
C GLU A 56 5.78 33.84 -6.08
N LYS A 57 5.73 34.26 -7.34
CA LYS A 57 4.52 34.15 -8.17
C LYS A 57 4.11 32.68 -8.39
N LEU A 58 5.06 31.79 -8.67
CA LEU A 58 4.78 30.35 -8.82
C LEU A 58 4.28 29.75 -7.50
N ALA A 59 4.95 30.04 -6.38
CA ALA A 59 4.53 29.57 -5.06
C ALA A 59 3.13 30.11 -4.66
N GLN A 60 2.81 31.36 -5.01
CA GLN A 60 1.46 31.92 -4.83
C GLN A 60 0.43 31.19 -5.70
N GLN A 61 0.76 30.93 -6.96
CA GLN A 61 -0.14 30.20 -7.87
C GLN A 61 -0.36 28.76 -7.43
N ASP A 62 0.69 28.08 -6.95
CA ASP A 62 0.61 26.72 -6.41
C ASP A 62 -0.21 26.72 -5.11
N ALA A 63 0.01 27.67 -4.19
CA ALA A 63 -0.77 27.80 -2.97
C ALA A 63 -2.25 28.14 -3.24
N GLU A 64 -2.56 29.02 -4.19
CA GLU A 64 -3.94 29.33 -4.61
C GLU A 64 -4.62 28.10 -5.26
N ARG A 65 -3.86 27.31 -6.04
CA ARG A 65 -4.35 26.07 -6.65
C ARG A 65 -4.64 25.03 -5.58
N GLU A 66 -3.72 24.82 -4.63
CA GLU A 66 -3.89 23.91 -3.51
C GLU A 66 -5.06 24.33 -2.62
N GLN A 67 -5.22 25.62 -2.34
CA GLN A 67 -6.37 26.14 -1.59
C GLN A 67 -7.69 25.89 -2.34
N ARG A 68 -7.72 26.09 -3.66
CA ARG A 68 -8.92 25.79 -4.46
C ARG A 68 -9.26 24.30 -4.42
N ILE A 69 -8.27 23.43 -4.63
CA ILE A 69 -8.45 21.97 -4.56
C ILE A 69 -8.95 21.58 -3.16
N ALA A 70 -8.38 22.14 -2.09
CA ALA A 70 -8.79 21.85 -0.73
C ALA A 70 -10.22 22.32 -0.43
N LEU A 71 -10.64 23.49 -0.94
CA LEU A 71 -12.02 23.97 -0.81
C LEU A 71 -13.00 23.09 -1.59
N GLU A 72 -12.64 22.68 -2.81
CA GLU A 72 -13.44 21.75 -3.62
C GLU A 72 -13.56 20.39 -2.94
N GLN A 73 -12.45 19.85 -2.40
CA GLN A 73 -12.44 18.59 -1.66
C GLN A 73 -13.20 18.67 -0.33
N ALA A 74 -13.17 19.80 0.37
CA ALA A 74 -13.96 20.01 1.59
C ALA A 74 -15.45 20.21 1.31
N ALA A 75 -15.80 20.71 0.12
CA ALA A 75 -17.19 20.83 -0.35
C ALA A 75 -17.75 19.49 -0.83
N MET A 76 -16.90 18.60 -1.37
CA MET A 76 -17.26 17.20 -1.60
C MET A 76 -17.33 16.50 -0.24
N GLY A 77 -18.49 15.96 0.11
CA GLY A 77 -18.70 15.25 1.37
C GLY A 77 -17.78 14.02 1.53
N PRO A 78 -18.00 13.21 2.58
CA PRO A 78 -17.23 11.97 2.76
C PRO A 78 -17.32 11.12 1.49
N SER A 79 -16.16 10.62 1.03
CA SER A 79 -16.12 9.73 -0.13
C SER A 79 -16.90 8.44 0.12
N ASP A 80 -17.43 7.81 -0.92
CA ASP A 80 -18.15 6.54 -0.82
C ASP A 80 -17.33 5.47 -0.08
N LYS A 81 -16.01 5.42 -0.35
CA LYS A 81 -15.05 4.59 0.40
C LYS A 81 -15.14 4.82 1.91
N ALA A 82 -15.05 6.08 2.32
CA ALA A 82 -15.02 6.45 3.74
C ALA A 82 -16.33 6.06 4.43
N LEU A 83 -17.46 6.22 3.75
CA LEU A 83 -18.76 5.76 4.22
C LEU A 83 -18.83 4.23 4.34
N GLU A 84 -18.27 3.48 3.40
CA GLU A 84 -18.20 2.02 3.49
C GLU A 84 -17.30 1.55 4.64
N GLU A 85 -16.14 2.17 4.81
CA GLU A 85 -15.21 1.87 5.90
C GLU A 85 -15.82 2.18 7.26
N GLU A 86 -16.54 3.30 7.41
CA GLU A 86 -17.27 3.64 8.63
C GLU A 86 -18.32 2.58 8.97
N HIS A 87 -19.18 2.20 8.02
CA HIS A 87 -20.18 1.15 8.25
C HIS A 87 -19.54 -0.21 8.58
N LEU A 88 -18.45 -0.58 7.90
CA LEU A 88 -17.73 -1.82 8.22
C LEU A 88 -17.15 -1.77 9.64
N GLN A 89 -16.61 -0.64 10.07
CA GLN A 89 -16.13 -0.46 11.43
C GLN A 89 -17.28 -0.60 12.44
N GLU A 90 -18.43 0.00 12.19
CA GLU A 90 -19.62 -0.16 13.04
C GLU A 90 -20.07 -1.64 13.16
N LEU A 91 -19.97 -2.41 12.08
CA LEU A 91 -20.28 -3.84 12.09
C LEU A 91 -19.24 -4.68 12.84
N LEU A 92 -17.96 -4.34 12.74
CA LEU A 92 -16.86 -5.15 13.27
C LEU A 92 -16.52 -4.82 14.74
N LEU A 93 -16.68 -3.57 15.17
CA LEU A 93 -16.33 -3.12 16.52
C LEU A 93 -17.04 -3.92 17.64
N PRO A 94 -18.36 -4.19 17.58
CA PRO A 94 -19.05 -5.00 18.59
C PRO A 94 -18.54 -6.44 18.66
N LEU A 95 -17.98 -6.95 17.56
CA LEU A 95 -17.38 -8.29 17.46
C LEU A 95 -15.92 -8.31 17.95
N LYS A 96 -15.37 -7.16 18.37
CA LYS A 96 -13.97 -6.96 18.70
C LYS A 96 -13.03 -7.28 17.53
N LEU A 97 -13.49 -6.96 16.32
CA LEU A 97 -12.75 -7.12 15.07
C LEU A 97 -12.42 -5.75 14.47
N GLY A 98 -11.41 -5.73 13.61
CA GLY A 98 -10.98 -4.56 12.85
C GLY A 98 -10.52 -4.93 11.44
N ILE A 99 -10.42 -3.93 10.58
CA ILE A 99 -9.97 -4.09 9.19
C ILE A 99 -8.45 -4.01 9.15
N ARG A 100 -7.83 -4.99 8.48
CA ARG A 100 -6.42 -4.96 8.08
C ARG A 100 -6.33 -4.76 6.57
N GLU A 101 -5.74 -3.63 6.19
CA GLU A 101 -5.61 -3.25 4.79
C GLU A 101 -4.66 -4.20 4.04
N ILE A 102 -5.13 -4.69 2.90
CA ILE A 102 -4.40 -5.53 1.94
C ILE A 102 -4.02 -4.67 0.75
N ARG A 103 -2.93 -5.03 0.06
CA ARG A 103 -2.53 -4.32 -1.15
C ARG A 103 -3.67 -4.31 -2.18
N ALA A 104 -4.01 -3.13 -2.67
CA ALA A 104 -4.97 -2.88 -3.75
C ALA A 104 -4.42 -3.31 -5.13
N ASP A 105 -4.32 -4.62 -5.35
CA ASP A 105 -4.01 -5.24 -6.64
C ASP A 105 -5.04 -6.32 -6.98
N GLY A 106 -4.93 -6.90 -8.17
CA GLY A 106 -5.83 -7.96 -8.61
C GLY A 106 -5.73 -9.26 -7.80
N HIS A 107 -4.78 -9.38 -6.87
CA HIS A 107 -4.63 -10.53 -5.99
C HIS A 107 -5.25 -10.32 -4.60
N CYS A 108 -5.92 -9.19 -4.35
CA CYS A 108 -6.40 -8.81 -3.01
C CYS A 108 -7.23 -9.90 -2.29
N LEU A 109 -8.14 -10.59 -2.99
CA LEU A 109 -8.91 -11.71 -2.43
C LEU A 109 -8.01 -12.84 -1.91
N TYR A 110 -7.04 -13.25 -2.71
CA TYR A 110 -6.14 -14.34 -2.33
C TYR A 110 -5.15 -13.89 -1.25
N ARG A 111 -4.70 -12.64 -1.30
CA ARG A 111 -3.84 -12.05 -0.26
C ARG A 111 -4.56 -11.92 1.08
N SER A 112 -5.86 -11.63 1.08
CA SER A 112 -6.64 -11.54 2.32
C SER A 112 -6.85 -12.93 2.94
N ILE A 113 -7.04 -13.98 2.13
CA ILE A 113 -7.03 -15.38 2.60
C ILE A 113 -5.65 -15.81 3.09
N GLU A 114 -4.57 -15.53 2.35
CA GLU A 114 -3.18 -15.77 2.75
C GLU A 114 -2.90 -15.16 4.14
N ASP A 115 -3.35 -13.92 4.34
CA ASP A 115 -3.21 -13.20 5.60
C ASP A 115 -3.98 -13.83 6.77
N GLN A 116 -5.19 -14.34 6.52
CA GLN A 116 -5.99 -15.05 7.52
C GLN A 116 -5.39 -16.41 7.89
N LEU A 117 -4.88 -17.16 6.91
CA LEU A 117 -4.21 -18.44 7.15
C LEU A 117 -2.92 -18.25 7.96
N ALA A 118 -2.12 -17.23 7.62
CA ALA A 118 -0.91 -16.89 8.37
C ALA A 118 -1.22 -16.54 9.84
N GLN A 119 -2.33 -15.83 10.08
CA GLN A 119 -2.79 -15.52 11.44
C GLN A 119 -3.24 -16.76 12.20
N ALA A 120 -4.00 -17.65 11.56
CA ALA A 120 -4.46 -18.90 12.17
C ALA A 120 -3.26 -19.78 12.58
N ALA A 121 -2.26 -19.91 11.70
CA ALA A 121 -1.02 -20.63 11.98
C ALA A 121 -0.23 -19.99 13.14
N ALA A 122 -0.12 -18.66 13.17
CA ALA A 122 0.57 -17.94 14.25
C ALA A 122 -0.15 -18.05 15.61
N ALA A 123 -1.49 -18.17 15.61
CA ALA A 123 -2.29 -18.33 16.81
C ALA A 123 -2.20 -19.74 17.44
N GLY A 124 -1.53 -20.69 16.79
CA GLY A 124 -1.29 -22.03 17.33
C GLY A 124 -2.55 -22.88 17.45
N SER A 125 -3.50 -22.76 16.51
CA SER A 125 -4.61 -23.70 16.43
C SER A 125 -4.06 -25.14 16.33
N ALA A 126 -4.62 -26.03 17.15
CA ALA A 126 -4.00 -27.32 17.50
C ALA A 126 -3.70 -28.27 16.32
N ASP A 127 -4.39 -28.10 15.19
CA ASP A 127 -4.18 -28.92 13.99
C ASP A 127 -3.09 -28.39 13.04
N GLU A 128 -2.78 -27.09 13.09
CA GLU A 128 -1.80 -26.45 12.18
C GLU A 128 -0.35 -26.56 12.71
N ALA A 129 -0.17 -26.87 14.00
CA ALA A 129 1.16 -27.05 14.60
C ALA A 129 1.96 -28.24 14.00
N ALA A 130 1.29 -29.13 13.25
CA ALA A 130 1.94 -30.21 12.50
C ALA A 130 2.52 -29.75 11.15
N ALA A 131 2.02 -28.65 10.59
CA ALA A 131 2.47 -28.07 9.33
C ALA A 131 3.19 -26.74 9.66
N GLY A 132 4.49 -26.80 9.99
CA GLY A 132 5.27 -25.62 10.41
C GLY A 132 5.18 -24.43 9.43
N ALA A 133 5.51 -23.21 9.89
CA ALA A 133 5.28 -21.92 9.21
C ALA A 133 5.70 -21.78 7.72
N ASP A 134 6.47 -22.72 7.16
CA ASP A 134 6.71 -22.87 5.72
C ASP A 134 5.49 -23.49 4.96
N SER A 135 4.38 -23.76 5.65
CA SER A 135 3.20 -24.46 5.14
C SER A 135 2.07 -23.55 4.62
N VAL A 136 2.07 -22.27 4.97
CA VAL A 136 0.97 -21.37 4.60
C VAL A 136 1.08 -21.08 3.09
N PRO A 137 0.06 -21.43 2.29
CA PRO A 137 0.09 -21.19 0.85
C PRO A 137 0.06 -19.68 0.56
N ASP A 138 0.97 -19.23 -0.29
CA ASP A 138 0.93 -17.86 -0.80
C ASP A 138 -0.29 -17.62 -1.72
N HIS A 139 -0.60 -16.36 -2.00
CA HIS A 139 -1.72 -16.00 -2.89
C HIS A 139 -1.68 -16.66 -4.28
N LEU A 140 -0.50 -17.04 -4.81
CA LEU A 140 -0.40 -17.73 -6.10
C LEU A 140 -0.74 -19.22 -5.96
N ALA A 141 -0.31 -19.86 -4.86
CA ALA A 141 -0.72 -21.20 -4.51
C ALA A 141 -2.23 -21.28 -4.25
N LEU A 142 -2.81 -20.27 -3.59
CA LEU A 142 -4.26 -20.18 -3.39
C LEU A 142 -5.02 -20.04 -4.71
N ARG A 143 -4.51 -19.28 -5.68
CA ARG A 143 -5.10 -19.23 -7.04
C ARG A 143 -5.15 -20.59 -7.72
N ARG A 144 -4.01 -21.31 -7.69
CA ARG A 144 -3.92 -22.66 -8.24
C ARG A 144 -4.83 -23.63 -7.51
N LEU A 145 -4.96 -23.49 -6.19
CA LEU A 145 -5.84 -24.32 -5.37
C LEU A 145 -7.30 -24.11 -5.77
N ALA A 146 -7.75 -22.85 -5.90
CA ALA A 146 -9.09 -22.52 -6.37
C ALA A 146 -9.35 -23.10 -7.77
N ALA A 147 -8.46 -22.85 -8.74
CA ALA A 147 -8.57 -23.38 -10.10
C ALA A 147 -8.58 -24.92 -10.13
N SER A 148 -7.74 -25.57 -9.33
CA SER A 148 -7.72 -27.03 -9.19
C SER A 148 -9.04 -27.57 -8.64
N HIS A 149 -9.61 -26.92 -7.63
CA HIS A 149 -10.88 -27.34 -7.03
C HIS A 149 -12.05 -27.18 -8.00
N ILE A 150 -12.10 -26.06 -8.72
CA ILE A 150 -13.10 -25.80 -9.77
C ILE A 150 -13.01 -26.86 -10.87
N ARG A 151 -11.80 -27.21 -11.32
CA ARG A 151 -11.59 -28.27 -12.32
C ARG A 151 -12.07 -29.64 -11.85
N SER A 152 -11.82 -30.00 -10.59
CA SER A 152 -12.22 -31.33 -10.06
C SER A 152 -13.70 -31.44 -9.71
N HIS A 153 -14.42 -30.33 -9.65
CA HIS A 153 -15.86 -30.27 -9.32
C HIS A 153 -16.63 -29.49 -10.41
N ALA A 154 -16.26 -29.69 -11.67
CA ALA A 154 -16.72 -28.88 -12.79
C ALA A 154 -18.24 -28.72 -12.86
N ASP A 155 -19.00 -29.76 -12.53
CA ASP A 155 -20.46 -29.77 -12.49
C ASP A 155 -21.08 -28.74 -11.52
N GLU A 156 -20.40 -28.42 -10.42
CA GLU A 156 -20.85 -27.40 -9.45
C GLU A 156 -20.61 -25.98 -9.95
N PHE A 157 -19.55 -25.77 -10.74
CA PHE A 157 -19.09 -24.43 -11.15
C PHE A 157 -19.51 -24.05 -12.57
N LEU A 158 -19.67 -25.03 -13.47
CA LEU A 158 -20.04 -24.84 -14.86
C LEU A 158 -21.27 -23.95 -15.06
N PRO A 159 -22.37 -24.09 -14.29
CA PRO A 159 -23.55 -23.24 -14.49
C PRO A 159 -23.29 -21.74 -14.30
N PHE A 160 -22.20 -21.36 -13.64
CA PHE A 160 -21.82 -19.97 -13.38
C PHE A 160 -20.69 -19.47 -14.29
N ILE A 161 -19.92 -20.39 -14.89
CA ILE A 161 -18.80 -20.08 -15.78
C ILE A 161 -19.23 -20.13 -17.25
N TYR A 162 -20.12 -21.06 -17.59
CA TYR A 162 -20.54 -21.27 -18.97
C TYR A 162 -21.41 -20.13 -19.48
N ASP A 163 -21.04 -19.63 -20.66
CA ASP A 163 -21.80 -18.65 -21.42
C ASP A 163 -22.09 -19.21 -22.82
N GLU A 164 -23.37 -19.29 -23.19
CA GLU A 164 -23.83 -19.82 -24.48
C GLU A 164 -23.43 -18.93 -25.67
N ASP A 165 -23.25 -17.63 -25.42
CA ASP A 165 -22.85 -16.65 -26.43
C ASP A 165 -21.32 -16.62 -26.65
N SER A 166 -20.56 -17.21 -25.73
CA SER A 166 -19.09 -17.28 -25.79
C SER A 166 -18.60 -18.49 -26.59
N ALA A 167 -17.43 -18.34 -27.22
CA ALA A 167 -16.83 -19.40 -28.02
C ALA A 167 -16.32 -20.57 -27.14
N GLY A 168 -16.44 -21.79 -27.66
CA GLY A 168 -15.96 -23.01 -27.02
C GLY A 168 -17.06 -23.81 -26.32
N SER A 169 -16.83 -25.11 -26.18
CA SER A 169 -17.68 -26.01 -25.38
C SER A 169 -17.60 -25.65 -23.88
N PRO A 170 -18.58 -26.08 -23.07
CA PRO A 170 -18.57 -25.82 -21.63
C PRO A 170 -17.25 -26.20 -20.94
N GLY A 171 -16.66 -27.34 -21.32
CA GLY A 171 -15.36 -27.78 -20.78
C GLY A 171 -14.19 -26.89 -21.20
N GLU A 172 -14.18 -26.40 -22.44
CA GLU A 172 -13.14 -25.46 -22.92
C GLU A 172 -13.25 -24.10 -22.22
N GLN A 173 -14.46 -23.60 -22.00
CA GLN A 173 -14.68 -22.35 -21.26
C GLN A 173 -14.24 -22.48 -19.80
N LEU A 174 -14.57 -23.59 -19.14
CA LEU A 174 -14.11 -23.85 -17.77
C LEU A 174 -12.58 -23.94 -17.68
N GLU A 175 -11.94 -24.62 -18.63
CA GLU A 175 -10.49 -24.72 -18.64
C GLU A 175 -9.85 -23.34 -18.89
N SER A 176 -10.38 -22.55 -19.82
CA SER A 176 -9.93 -21.16 -20.05
C SER A 176 -10.07 -20.30 -18.80
N TYR A 177 -11.20 -20.42 -18.09
CA TYR A 177 -11.43 -19.73 -16.82
C TYR A 177 -10.36 -20.09 -15.79
N CYS A 178 -10.09 -21.39 -15.61
CA CYS A 178 -9.12 -21.87 -14.63
C CYS A 178 -7.68 -21.44 -14.98
N GLN A 179 -7.31 -21.41 -16.27
CA GLN A 179 -6.01 -20.93 -16.73
C GLN A 179 -5.83 -19.43 -16.48
N GLU A 180 -6.85 -18.62 -16.74
CA GLU A 180 -6.81 -17.19 -16.44
C GLU A 180 -6.70 -16.94 -14.93
N LEU A 181 -7.46 -17.69 -14.14
CA LEU A 181 -7.49 -17.59 -12.68
C LEU A 181 -6.12 -17.82 -12.05
N GLU A 182 -5.40 -18.86 -12.50
CA GLU A 182 -4.10 -19.27 -11.95
C GLU A 182 -2.90 -18.57 -12.60
N GLY A 183 -3.06 -18.11 -13.85
CA GLY A 183 -1.99 -17.50 -14.65
C GLY A 183 -1.90 -15.97 -14.56
N THR A 184 -2.95 -15.30 -14.06
CA THR A 184 -3.05 -13.84 -14.12
C THR A 184 -3.42 -13.19 -12.77
N ALA A 185 -3.57 -11.87 -12.79
CA ALA A 185 -4.10 -11.08 -11.68
C ALA A 185 -5.60 -10.77 -11.85
N VAL A 186 -6.36 -11.63 -12.54
CA VAL A 186 -7.83 -11.49 -12.63
C VAL A 186 -8.42 -11.47 -11.22
N TRP A 187 -9.39 -10.59 -11.00
CA TRP A 187 -10.05 -10.45 -9.71
C TRP A 187 -10.89 -11.70 -9.44
N GLY A 188 -10.79 -12.22 -8.22
CA GLY A 188 -11.66 -13.29 -7.77
C GLY A 188 -12.93 -12.74 -7.11
N GLY A 189 -13.94 -13.59 -6.98
CA GLY A 189 -15.19 -13.27 -6.31
C GLY A 189 -15.75 -14.45 -5.53
N GLN A 190 -17.08 -14.54 -5.50
CA GLN A 190 -17.79 -15.53 -4.70
C GLN A 190 -17.49 -16.99 -5.13
N LEU A 191 -17.30 -17.23 -6.43
CA LEU A 191 -16.94 -18.54 -6.99
C LEU A 191 -15.62 -19.05 -6.39
N GLU A 192 -14.60 -18.21 -6.40
CA GLU A 192 -13.27 -18.52 -5.85
C GLU A 192 -13.32 -18.71 -4.34
N LEU A 193 -14.09 -17.88 -3.61
CA LEU A 193 -14.25 -18.01 -2.17
C LEU A 193 -14.94 -19.34 -1.81
N GLY A 194 -15.96 -19.74 -2.58
CA GLY A 194 -16.63 -21.03 -2.39
C GLY A 194 -15.67 -22.20 -2.64
N ALA A 195 -14.92 -22.15 -3.75
CA ALA A 195 -13.91 -23.16 -4.07
C ALA A 195 -12.82 -23.25 -2.99
N LEU A 196 -12.32 -22.11 -2.50
CA LEU A 196 -11.31 -22.06 -1.45
C LEU A 196 -11.85 -22.53 -0.09
N ALA A 197 -13.10 -22.21 0.27
CA ALA A 197 -13.71 -22.68 1.50
C ALA A 197 -13.73 -24.22 1.56
N GLN A 198 -14.14 -24.86 0.46
CA GLN A 198 -14.15 -26.32 0.35
C GLN A 198 -12.73 -26.90 0.29
N ALA A 199 -11.84 -26.34 -0.54
CA ALA A 199 -10.49 -26.85 -0.74
C ALA A 199 -9.61 -26.76 0.53
N LEU A 200 -9.74 -25.67 1.28
CA LEU A 200 -9.04 -25.44 2.55
C LEU A 200 -9.76 -26.10 3.74
N LYS A 201 -11.01 -26.57 3.55
CA LYS A 201 -11.90 -27.07 4.61
C LYS A 201 -12.05 -26.06 5.74
N LYS A 202 -12.27 -24.80 5.40
CA LYS A 202 -12.47 -23.69 6.35
C LYS A 202 -13.74 -22.94 5.98
N GLN A 203 -14.43 -22.42 6.99
CA GLN A 203 -15.51 -21.48 6.76
C GLN A 203 -14.93 -20.13 6.33
N VAL A 204 -15.54 -19.47 5.36
CA VAL A 204 -15.17 -18.11 4.94
C VAL A 204 -16.34 -17.17 5.21
N LYS A 205 -16.09 -16.09 5.96
CA LYS A 205 -17.08 -15.09 6.31
C LYS A 205 -16.68 -13.72 5.76
N VAL A 206 -17.55 -13.12 4.95
CA VAL A 206 -17.31 -11.84 4.30
C VAL A 206 -18.27 -10.79 4.85
N PHE A 207 -17.72 -9.70 5.37
CA PHE A 207 -18.46 -8.52 5.81
C PHE A 207 -18.49 -7.46 4.70
N ALA A 208 -19.63 -6.82 4.47
CA ALA A 208 -19.77 -5.73 3.50
C ALA A 208 -20.66 -4.62 4.07
N ALA A 209 -20.42 -3.38 3.66
CA ALA A 209 -21.25 -2.25 4.09
C ALA A 209 -22.69 -2.40 3.58
N GLY A 210 -23.67 -2.19 4.48
CA GLY A 210 -25.09 -2.21 4.12
C GLY A 210 -25.67 -3.58 3.76
N MET A 211 -24.91 -4.67 3.87
CA MET A 211 -25.33 -6.02 3.53
C MET A 211 -25.09 -6.99 4.69
N PRO A 212 -25.96 -7.99 4.91
CA PRO A 212 -25.69 -9.06 5.87
C PRO A 212 -24.38 -9.80 5.52
N PRO A 213 -23.60 -10.25 6.52
CA PRO A 213 -22.40 -11.03 6.25
C PRO A 213 -22.71 -12.30 5.48
N VAL A 214 -21.94 -12.57 4.42
CA VAL A 214 -22.02 -13.81 3.64
C VAL A 214 -21.11 -14.84 4.28
N THR A 215 -21.60 -16.06 4.43
CA THR A 215 -20.82 -17.19 4.98
C THR A 215 -20.82 -18.33 3.97
N LEU A 216 -19.65 -18.92 3.72
CA LEU A 216 -19.40 -19.99 2.78
C LEU A 216 -18.69 -21.13 3.50
N GLY A 217 -18.99 -22.39 3.14
CA GLY A 217 -18.41 -23.56 3.79
C GLY A 217 -18.97 -23.79 5.19
N ASP A 218 -20.29 -23.71 5.38
CA ASP A 218 -20.95 -23.92 6.67
C ASP A 218 -20.70 -25.33 7.23
N GLU A 219 -20.48 -26.30 6.35
CA GLU A 219 -20.03 -27.65 6.68
C GLU A 219 -18.66 -27.69 7.40
N HIS A 220 -17.89 -26.59 7.34
CA HIS A 220 -16.57 -26.44 7.95
C HIS A 220 -16.56 -25.49 9.16
N ALA A 221 -17.72 -25.13 9.72
CA ALA A 221 -17.81 -24.19 10.84
C ALA A 221 -16.98 -24.59 12.08
N GLY A 222 -16.65 -25.88 12.25
CA GLY A 222 -15.83 -26.40 13.35
C GLY A 222 -14.31 -26.28 13.14
N GLU A 223 -13.85 -26.03 11.91
CA GLU A 223 -12.43 -26.08 11.51
C GLU A 223 -11.75 -24.71 11.58
N GLY A 224 -12.49 -23.67 11.97
CA GLY A 224 -12.05 -22.28 11.98
C GLY A 224 -12.66 -21.45 10.86
N VAL A 225 -12.71 -20.13 11.08
CA VAL A 225 -13.32 -19.16 10.17
C VAL A 225 -12.28 -18.16 9.67
N LEU A 226 -12.21 -18.00 8.35
CA LEU A 226 -11.45 -16.95 7.68
C LEU A 226 -12.35 -15.75 7.49
N GLN A 227 -11.96 -14.60 8.04
CA GLN A 227 -12.80 -13.41 8.09
C GLN A 227 -12.24 -12.33 7.15
N LEU A 228 -13.06 -11.92 6.18
CA LEU A 228 -12.73 -10.92 5.17
C LEU A 228 -13.72 -9.77 5.22
N CYS A 229 -13.35 -8.59 4.70
CA CYS A 229 -14.33 -7.57 4.37
C CYS A 229 -14.19 -7.12 2.92
N TYR A 230 -15.33 -6.85 2.30
CA TYR A 230 -15.46 -6.42 0.92
C TYR A 230 -15.93 -4.96 0.89
N LEU A 231 -15.25 -4.17 0.07
CA LEU A 231 -15.56 -2.77 -0.19
C LEU A 231 -15.81 -2.60 -1.68
N ARG A 232 -16.92 -1.96 -2.07
CA ARG A 232 -17.26 -1.78 -3.49
C ARG A 232 -16.59 -0.55 -4.09
N HIS A 233 -16.30 0.46 -3.27
CA HIS A 233 -15.72 1.74 -3.71
C HIS A 233 -14.34 2.00 -3.08
N ALA A 234 -13.59 0.94 -2.75
CA ALA A 234 -12.38 1.00 -1.94
C ALA A 234 -11.25 1.84 -2.55
N PHE A 235 -11.16 1.82 -3.89
CA PHE A 235 -10.14 2.53 -4.67
C PHE A 235 -10.75 3.02 -5.98
N GLY A 236 -10.02 3.87 -6.71
CA GLY A 236 -10.45 4.31 -8.05
C GLY A 236 -10.67 3.18 -9.07
N LEU A 237 -10.29 1.95 -8.73
CA LEU A 237 -10.48 0.73 -9.52
C LEU A 237 -11.75 -0.06 -9.15
N GLY A 238 -12.51 0.37 -8.12
CA GLY A 238 -13.74 -0.30 -7.68
C GLY A 238 -13.52 -1.21 -6.47
N GLU A 239 -13.94 -2.47 -6.61
CA GLU A 239 -14.09 -3.42 -5.51
C GLU A 239 -12.76 -3.86 -4.86
N HIS A 240 -12.79 -4.33 -3.63
CA HIS A 240 -11.58 -4.77 -2.93
C HIS A 240 -11.88 -5.66 -1.74
N TYR A 241 -10.96 -6.60 -1.47
CA TYR A 241 -10.99 -7.44 -0.27
C TYR A 241 -9.87 -7.08 0.69
N ASN A 242 -10.24 -6.87 1.95
CA ASN A 242 -9.33 -6.73 3.08
C ASN A 242 -9.48 -7.91 4.04
N SER A 243 -8.47 -8.09 4.89
CA SER A 243 -8.46 -9.09 5.96
C SER A 243 -9.15 -8.51 7.21
N VAL A 244 -9.86 -9.33 7.97
CA VAL A 244 -10.49 -8.93 9.24
C VAL A 244 -9.77 -9.60 10.39
N VAL A 245 -9.30 -8.81 11.35
CA VAL A 245 -8.41 -9.29 12.41
C VAL A 245 -8.95 -8.93 13.79
N PRO A 246 -8.58 -9.64 14.87
CA PRO A 246 -8.90 -9.23 16.22
C PRO A 246 -8.40 -7.80 16.51
N LEU A 247 -9.21 -7.00 17.21
CA LEU A 247 -8.80 -5.66 17.64
C LEU A 247 -7.52 -5.74 18.49
N GLY A 248 -6.54 -4.89 18.16
CA GLY A 248 -5.24 -4.87 18.83
C GLY A 248 -4.22 -5.86 18.25
N TYR A 249 -4.54 -6.58 17.17
CA TYR A 249 -3.56 -7.36 16.42
C TYR A 249 -2.47 -6.44 15.85
N THR A 250 -1.27 -6.51 16.40
CA THR A 250 -0.08 -5.83 15.86
C THR A 250 0.73 -6.83 15.06
N ASP A 251 0.92 -6.54 13.78
CA ASP A 251 1.82 -7.30 12.92
C ASP A 251 3.21 -7.42 13.57
N GLY A 252 3.63 -8.64 13.90
CA GLY A 252 4.91 -8.93 14.56
C GLY A 252 6.13 -8.42 13.80
N THR A 253 5.94 -7.99 12.55
CA THR A 253 6.95 -7.41 11.68
C THR A 253 7.23 -5.92 11.92
N ARG A 254 6.37 -5.18 12.64
CA ARG A 254 6.66 -3.78 13.04
C ARG A 254 7.44 -3.76 14.37
N ARG A 255 8.74 -4.03 14.28
CA ARG A 255 9.69 -3.60 15.32
C ARG A 255 9.55 -2.09 15.49
N SER A 256 9.03 -1.69 16.65
CA SER A 256 8.90 -0.30 17.07
C SER A 256 10.25 0.40 16.91
N THR A 257 10.37 1.31 15.95
CA THR A 257 11.34 2.39 16.04
C THR A 257 10.80 3.41 17.03
N GLY A 258 10.71 2.97 18.29
CA GLY A 258 10.47 3.84 19.44
C GLY A 258 11.66 4.76 19.59
N ARG A 259 11.52 5.97 19.06
CA ARG A 259 12.41 7.09 19.36
C ARG A 259 12.04 7.54 20.77
N THR A 260 12.75 7.03 21.77
CA THR A 260 12.75 7.62 23.11
C THR A 260 13.33 9.02 22.99
N ALA A 261 12.49 10.04 23.19
CA ALA A 261 12.94 11.38 23.49
C ALA A 261 13.05 11.48 25.02
N GLU A 262 14.29 11.48 25.51
CA GLU A 262 14.70 12.15 26.74
C GLU A 262 15.67 13.27 26.36
#